data_AF-A0A812KJD8-F1
#
_entry.id   AF-A0A812KJD8-F1
#
_cell.length_a   1.000
_cell.length_b   1.000
_cell.length_c   1.000
_cell.angle_alpha   90.00
_cell.angle_beta   90.00
_cell.angle_gamma   90.00
#
_symmetry.space_group_name_H-M   'P 1'
#
loop_
_entity.id
_entity.type
_entity.pdbx_description
1 polymer ?
#
loop_
_entity_poly.entity_id
_entity_poly.type
_entity_poly.pdbx_seq_one_letter_code
_entity_poly.pdbx_strand_id
1 'polypeptide(L)'
;MPNYSKLLGKDLLVGQHHVQNHGGAAHCSRDFHEFCKEGYDYVCDTTEPTLHWSKDCGVMYYLSPAAGTGWHVYKYMLGQPPGDCKVGEHCHACADPPGKVSCTVKLHGGDCKEMAATPAEFGTNVSAPGMTKVSFI
;
A
#
# COMPACT_ATOMS: atom_id res chain seq x y z
N MET A 1 40.41 -7.89 2.51
CA MET A 1 39.56 -6.71 2.80
C MET A 1 39.88 -5.64 1.76
N PRO A 2 39.11 -5.49 0.67
CA PRO A 2 39.39 -4.45 -0.30
C PRO A 2 38.87 -3.10 0.17
N ASN A 3 39.77 -2.12 0.11
CA ASN A 3 39.65 -0.70 0.41
C ASN A 3 39.18 0.03 -0.86
N TYR A 4 38.09 0.81 -0.78
CA TYR A 4 37.46 1.48 -1.94
C TYR A 4 37.71 3.01 -1.95
N SER A 5 38.92 3.47 -1.66
CA SER A 5 39.28 4.90 -1.68
C SER A 5 39.63 5.48 -3.06
N LYS A 6 38.90 5.12 -4.13
CA LYS A 6 39.05 5.73 -5.47
C LYS A 6 37.76 5.70 -6.31
N LEU A 7 36.70 6.38 -5.89
CA LEU A 7 35.60 6.80 -6.78
C LEU A 7 34.97 8.14 -6.32
N LEU A 8 35.80 9.10 -5.88
CA LEU A 8 35.37 10.49 -5.71
C LEU A 8 35.56 11.23 -7.05
N GLY A 9 34.67 10.94 -7.99
CA GLY A 9 34.35 11.81 -9.13
C GLY A 9 33.14 12.64 -8.75
N LYS A 10 33.32 13.95 -8.72
CA LYS A 10 32.33 15.00 -8.46
C LYS A 10 31.06 14.75 -9.27
N ASP A 11 29.92 14.55 -8.60
CA ASP A 11 28.57 15.00 -8.98
C ASP A 11 27.58 14.61 -7.88
N LEU A 12 27.91 15.02 -6.66
CA LEU A 12 27.00 15.00 -5.53
C LEU A 12 26.21 16.31 -5.58
N LEU A 13 25.10 16.36 -6.33
CA LEU A 13 23.98 17.31 -6.15
C LEU A 13 22.83 16.89 -7.08
N VAL A 14 21.66 16.59 -6.48
CA VAL A 14 20.37 16.19 -7.09
C VAL A 14 20.28 14.70 -7.50
N GLY A 15 19.91 13.86 -6.53
CA GLY A 15 19.51 12.48 -6.77
C GLY A 15 18.20 12.40 -7.56
N GLN A 16 18.30 12.45 -8.89
CA GLN A 16 17.29 11.89 -9.78
C GLN A 16 17.44 10.36 -9.72
N HIS A 17 16.66 9.70 -8.85
CA HIS A 17 16.37 8.29 -9.03
C HIS A 17 15.79 8.11 -10.44
N HIS A 18 16.45 7.32 -11.27
CA HIS A 18 16.01 7.03 -12.64
C HIS A 18 14.59 6.46 -12.62
N VAL A 19 13.62 7.32 -12.93
CA VAL A 19 12.26 6.94 -13.33
C VAL A 19 12.41 6.18 -14.64
N GLN A 20 12.25 4.87 -14.61
CA GLN A 20 12.11 4.06 -15.82
C GLN A 20 10.74 4.38 -16.44
N ASN A 21 10.68 5.50 -17.16
CA ASN A 21 9.55 5.90 -17.98
C ASN A 21 9.64 5.11 -19.30
N HIS A 22 9.11 3.89 -19.31
CA HIS A 22 8.89 3.15 -20.54
C HIS A 22 7.58 3.62 -21.18
N GLY A 23 7.71 4.51 -22.18
CA GLY A 23 6.58 5.07 -22.92
C GLY A 23 5.80 4.02 -23.71
N GLY A 24 4.47 4.16 -23.73
CA GLY A 24 3.59 3.43 -24.65
C GLY A 24 2.11 3.41 -24.28
N ALA A 25 1.79 3.39 -22.98
CA ALA A 25 0.44 3.66 -22.48
C ALA A 25 0.51 4.75 -21.41
N ALA A 26 -0.59 5.43 -21.12
CA ALA A 26 -0.70 6.27 -19.94
C ALA A 26 -0.50 5.35 -18.71
N HIS A 27 0.74 5.25 -18.25
CA HIS A 27 1.11 4.52 -17.04
C HIS A 27 1.24 5.59 -15.96
N CYS A 28 0.25 5.63 -15.08
CA CYS A 28 0.36 6.40 -13.85
C CYS A 28 1.20 5.59 -12.85
N SER A 29 1.97 6.30 -12.03
CA SER A 29 2.75 5.74 -10.94
C SER A 29 2.70 6.71 -9.79
N ARG A 30 2.32 6.23 -8.61
CA ARG A 30 2.18 7.06 -7.40
C ARG A 30 2.96 6.49 -6.24
N ASP A 31 3.59 7.37 -5.48
CA ASP A 31 4.27 7.01 -4.24
C ASP A 31 3.22 6.74 -3.16
N PHE A 32 3.32 5.58 -2.50
CA PHE A 32 2.38 5.17 -1.48
C PHE A 32 2.44 6.07 -0.23
N HIS A 33 3.57 6.73 0.07
CA HIS A 33 3.71 7.70 1.18
C HIS A 33 2.88 8.98 0.98
N GLU A 34 2.39 9.24 -0.24
CA GLU A 34 1.57 10.42 -0.51
C GLU A 34 0.19 10.33 0.16
N PHE A 35 -0.37 9.12 0.24
CA PHE A 35 -1.79 8.93 0.57
C PHE A 35 -2.08 8.66 2.05
N CYS A 36 -1.19 7.94 2.75
CA CYS A 36 -1.38 7.62 4.17
C CYS A 36 -0.37 8.39 5.01
N LYS A 37 -0.86 9.30 5.88
CA LYS A 37 -0.02 10.04 6.83
C LYS A 37 0.13 9.35 8.18
N GLU A 38 -0.70 8.35 8.43
CA GLU A 38 -0.59 7.47 9.58
C GLU A 38 0.56 6.46 9.39
N GLY A 39 1.01 5.84 10.48
CA GLY A 39 2.03 4.80 10.42
C GLY A 39 1.49 3.49 9.81
N TYR A 40 2.30 2.82 9.01
CA TYR A 40 2.01 1.51 8.44
C TYR A 40 3.30 0.70 8.28
N ASP A 41 3.15 -0.63 8.27
CA ASP A 41 4.24 -1.59 8.21
C ASP A 41 4.38 -2.24 6.83
N TYR A 42 3.29 -2.34 6.06
CA TYR A 42 3.29 -2.83 4.69
C TYR A 42 2.07 -2.34 3.89
N VAL A 43 2.13 -2.43 2.57
CA VAL A 43 1.06 -2.00 1.65
C VAL A 43 0.73 -3.13 0.69
N CYS A 44 -0.53 -3.52 0.64
CA CYS A 44 -1.05 -4.52 -0.28
C CYS A 44 -2.06 -3.90 -1.25
N ASP A 45 -2.01 -4.30 -2.51
CA ASP A 45 -3.16 -4.21 -3.40
C ASP A 45 -4.05 -5.44 -3.18
N THR A 46 -5.32 -5.19 -2.84
CA THR A 46 -6.31 -6.26 -2.57
C THR A 46 -7.16 -6.60 -3.79
N THR A 47 -7.16 -5.76 -4.83
CA THR A 47 -7.83 -6.04 -6.11
C THR A 47 -6.95 -6.96 -6.95
N GLU A 48 -5.67 -6.64 -7.04
CA GLU A 48 -4.64 -7.49 -7.63
C GLU A 48 -3.67 -7.88 -6.52
N PRO A 49 -3.82 -9.06 -5.89
CA PRO A 49 -3.09 -9.45 -4.69
C PRO A 49 -1.57 -9.32 -4.86
N THR A 50 -1.00 -8.18 -4.47
CA THR A 50 0.40 -7.82 -4.72
C THR A 50 0.92 -7.00 -3.55
N LEU A 51 2.12 -7.35 -3.08
CA LEU A 51 2.79 -6.59 -2.02
C LEU A 51 3.56 -5.43 -2.64
N HIS A 52 3.17 -4.19 -2.36
CA HIS A 52 3.83 -3.00 -2.93
C HIS A 52 4.98 -2.49 -2.07
N TRP A 53 4.91 -2.70 -0.76
CA TRP A 53 5.94 -2.26 0.16
C TRP A 53 5.87 -3.03 1.48
N SER A 54 7.02 -3.20 2.13
CA SER A 54 7.14 -3.70 3.49
C SER A 54 8.33 -3.06 4.19
N LYS A 55 8.15 -2.70 5.47
CA LYS A 55 9.19 -2.12 6.32
C LYS A 55 10.43 -3.00 6.45
N ASP A 56 10.27 -4.33 6.34
CA ASP A 56 11.34 -5.30 6.59
C ASP A 56 12.28 -5.44 5.38
N CYS A 57 11.78 -5.14 4.18
CA CYS A 57 12.54 -5.27 2.93
C CYS A 57 13.16 -3.95 2.46
N GLY A 58 12.53 -2.81 2.76
CA GLY A 58 13.00 -1.48 2.37
C GLY A 58 12.95 -1.18 0.86
N VAL A 59 12.59 -2.17 0.03
CA VAL A 59 12.34 -2.02 -1.40
C VAL A 59 10.93 -1.47 -1.61
N MET A 60 10.81 -0.50 -2.51
CA MET A 60 9.56 0.18 -2.85
C MET A 60 9.11 -0.20 -4.25
N TYR A 61 7.84 -0.59 -4.39
CA TYR A 61 7.18 -0.76 -5.68
C TYR A 61 6.02 0.24 -5.77
N TYR A 62 6.09 1.14 -6.75
CA TYR A 62 5.09 2.20 -6.91
C TYR A 62 3.68 1.63 -7.13
N LEU A 63 2.68 2.41 -6.76
CA LEU A 63 1.28 2.10 -7.05
C LEU A 63 1.01 2.47 -8.51
N SER A 64 0.99 1.47 -9.38
CA SER A 64 0.82 1.63 -10.83
C SER A 64 -0.19 0.62 -11.37
N PRO A 65 -1.49 0.74 -11.00
CA PRO A 65 -2.51 -0.17 -11.52
C PRO A 65 -2.59 -0.03 -13.04
N ALA A 66 -2.60 -1.17 -13.74
CA ALA A 66 -2.56 -1.19 -15.19
C ALA A 66 -3.81 -0.55 -15.83
N ALA A 67 -3.68 0.02 -17.03
CA ALA A 67 -4.84 0.57 -17.73
C ALA A 67 -5.85 -0.55 -18.04
N GLY A 68 -7.14 -0.28 -17.80
CA GLY A 68 -8.23 -1.21 -18.10
C GLY A 68 -8.55 -2.24 -17.02
N THR A 69 -7.85 -2.23 -15.88
CA THR A 69 -8.12 -3.13 -14.73
C THR A 69 -9.16 -2.59 -13.75
N GLY A 70 -9.60 -1.34 -13.93
CA GLY A 70 -10.62 -0.71 -13.09
C GLY A 70 -10.05 -0.11 -11.81
N TRP A 71 -10.78 -0.22 -10.69
CA TRP A 71 -10.39 0.38 -9.42
C TRP A 71 -9.60 -0.61 -8.55
N HIS A 72 -8.38 -0.22 -8.17
CA HIS A 72 -7.51 -0.96 -7.28
C HIS A 72 -7.63 -0.44 -5.86
N VAL A 73 -7.74 -1.36 -4.90
CA VAL A 73 -7.88 -1.02 -3.48
C VAL A 73 -6.58 -1.35 -2.76
N TYR A 74 -5.85 -0.30 -2.39
CA TYR A 74 -4.61 -0.39 -1.63
C TYR A 74 -4.91 -0.26 -0.14
N LYS A 75 -4.50 -1.26 0.63
CA LYS A 75 -4.59 -1.25 2.09
C LYS A 75 -3.21 -1.06 2.69
N TYR A 76 -3.11 -0.04 3.54
CA TYR A 76 -1.96 0.26 4.36
C TYR A 76 -2.16 -0.43 5.70
N MET A 77 -1.26 -1.34 6.04
CA MET A 77 -1.47 -2.31 7.10
C MET A 77 -0.45 -2.12 8.21
N LEU A 78 -0.90 -2.23 9.45
CA LEU A 78 -0.09 -2.39 10.65
C LEU A 78 -0.02 -3.88 11.00
N GLY A 79 1.17 -4.35 11.39
CA GLY A 79 1.43 -5.73 11.77
C GLY A 79 2.67 -6.32 11.11
N GLN A 80 2.72 -7.65 11.08
CA GLN A 80 3.75 -8.37 10.35
C GLN A 80 3.33 -8.55 8.88
N PRO A 81 4.20 -8.21 7.92
CA PRO A 81 3.97 -8.53 6.51
C PRO A 81 3.85 -10.06 6.29
N PRO A 82 3.09 -10.52 5.29
CA PRO A 82 3.06 -11.94 4.93
C PRO A 82 4.46 -12.45 4.57
N GLY A 83 4.91 -13.50 5.25
CA GLY A 83 6.31 -13.97 5.16
C GLY A 83 6.68 -14.65 3.84
N ASP A 84 5.71 -15.11 3.08
CA ASP A 84 5.87 -15.76 1.77
C ASP A 84 5.82 -14.77 0.59
N CYS A 85 5.60 -13.48 0.87
CA CYS A 85 5.40 -12.46 -0.15
C CYS A 85 6.64 -11.59 -0.38
N LYS A 86 6.90 -11.30 -1.65
CA LYS A 86 7.96 -10.38 -2.07
C LYS A 86 7.37 -9.11 -2.65
N VAL A 87 8.04 -7.99 -2.40
CA VAL A 87 7.63 -6.70 -2.92
C VAL A 87 7.68 -6.72 -4.45
N GLY A 88 6.61 -6.26 -5.09
CA GLY A 88 6.44 -6.22 -6.55
C GLY A 88 5.97 -7.54 -7.17
N GLU A 89 5.79 -8.61 -6.37
CA GLU A 89 5.29 -9.89 -6.84
C GLU A 89 3.84 -10.14 -6.38
N HIS A 90 3.15 -10.97 -7.15
CA HIS A 90 1.83 -11.46 -6.77
C HIS A 90 1.92 -12.25 -5.46
N CYS A 91 1.04 -11.93 -4.53
CA CYS A 91 0.99 -12.38 -3.15
C CYS A 91 -0.46 -12.66 -2.76
N HIS A 92 -0.85 -13.93 -2.65
CA HIS A 92 -2.24 -14.29 -2.34
C HIS A 92 -2.70 -13.75 -0.97
N ALA A 93 -1.78 -13.65 0.00
CA ALA A 93 -2.07 -13.06 1.31
C ALA A 93 -2.47 -11.58 1.22
N CYS A 94 -2.12 -10.86 0.14
CA CYS A 94 -2.58 -9.49 -0.05
C CYS A 94 -4.06 -9.39 -0.47
N ALA A 95 -4.72 -10.48 -0.85
CA ALA A 95 -6.17 -10.49 -1.06
C ALA A 95 -6.94 -10.26 0.26
N ASP A 96 -6.42 -10.84 1.35
CA ASP A 96 -6.92 -10.65 2.72
C ASP A 96 -5.73 -10.46 3.69
N PRO A 97 -5.15 -9.25 3.73
CA PRO A 97 -3.89 -9.02 4.40
C PRO A 97 -4.00 -9.12 5.93
N PRO A 98 -3.08 -9.84 6.60
CA PRO A 98 -3.13 -10.05 8.05
C PRO A 98 -2.74 -8.81 8.84
N GLY A 99 -3.60 -8.34 9.74
CA GLY A 99 -3.26 -7.24 10.65
C GLY A 99 -4.37 -6.21 10.74
N LYS A 100 -4.00 -4.96 11.00
CA LYS A 100 -4.95 -3.86 11.14
C LYS A 100 -4.77 -2.84 10.03
N VAL A 101 -5.86 -2.49 9.36
CA VAL A 101 -5.87 -1.42 8.35
C VAL A 101 -5.63 -0.06 9.04
N SER A 102 -4.65 0.70 8.57
CA SER A 102 -4.44 2.11 8.91
C SER A 102 -5.12 3.02 7.89
N CYS A 103 -4.82 2.84 6.59
CA CYS A 103 -5.44 3.60 5.51
C CYS A 103 -5.94 2.69 4.39
N THR A 104 -6.95 3.16 3.66
CA THR A 104 -7.40 2.54 2.42
C THR A 104 -7.47 3.59 1.33
N VAL A 105 -6.87 3.29 0.18
CA VAL A 105 -6.82 4.19 -0.98
C VAL A 105 -7.34 3.42 -2.18
N LYS A 106 -8.12 4.10 -3.02
CA LYS A 106 -8.62 3.52 -4.26
C LYS A 106 -8.07 4.30 -5.43
N LEU A 107 -7.26 3.66 -6.27
CA LEU A 107 -6.71 4.28 -7.49
C LEU A 107 -7.30 3.61 -8.72
N HIS A 108 -7.60 4.39 -9.74
CA HIS A 108 -8.07 3.88 -11.01
C HIS A 108 -6.90 3.47 -11.92
N GLY A 109 -7.04 2.34 -12.59
CA GLY A 109 -6.06 1.77 -13.50
C GLY A 109 -5.73 2.69 -14.67
N GLY A 110 -4.44 2.91 -14.92
CA GLY A 110 -3.90 3.73 -16.00
C GLY A 110 -3.76 5.23 -15.67
N ASP A 111 -4.66 5.83 -14.88
CA ASP A 111 -4.60 7.26 -14.57
C ASP A 111 -4.38 7.61 -13.08
N CYS A 112 -4.42 6.62 -12.18
CA CYS A 112 -4.16 6.74 -10.74
C CYS A 112 -4.99 7.85 -10.08
N LYS A 113 -6.16 8.13 -10.65
CA LYS A 113 -7.10 9.03 -10.00
C LYS A 113 -7.62 8.34 -8.76
N GLU A 114 -7.67 9.09 -7.66
CA GLU A 114 -8.29 8.63 -6.44
C GLU A 114 -9.81 8.61 -6.60
N MET A 115 -10.46 7.59 -6.04
CA MET A 115 -11.91 7.63 -5.89
C MET A 115 -12.24 8.71 -4.88
N ALA A 116 -13.08 9.69 -5.25
CA ALA A 116 -13.58 10.67 -4.30
C ALA A 116 -14.20 9.92 -3.11
N ALA A 117 -13.68 10.15 -1.90
CA ALA A 117 -14.17 9.50 -0.70
C ALA A 117 -15.67 9.77 -0.54
N THR A 118 -16.50 8.76 -0.79
CA THR A 118 -17.89 8.81 -0.33
C THR A 118 -17.85 8.72 1.20
N PRO A 119 -18.44 9.67 1.93
CA PRO A 119 -18.42 9.66 3.39
C PRO A 119 -19.34 8.55 3.92
N ALA A 120 -18.81 7.33 4.06
CA ALA A 120 -19.28 6.19 4.87
C ALA A 120 -18.37 5.02 4.45
N GLU A 121 -17.65 4.29 5.31
CA GLU A 121 -18.14 3.54 6.47
C GLU A 121 -16.97 3.32 7.46
N PHE A 122 -16.54 4.36 8.18
CA PHE A 122 -15.81 4.11 9.43
C PHE A 122 -16.81 3.55 10.45
N GLY A 123 -16.49 2.37 10.98
CA GLY A 123 -17.42 1.50 11.69
C GLY A 123 -18.17 2.15 12.85
N THR A 124 -19.49 1.96 12.85
CA THR A 124 -20.28 1.93 14.08
C THR A 124 -20.26 0.51 14.61
N ASN A 125 -19.13 0.13 15.22
CA ASN A 125 -19.08 -1.05 16.08
C ASN A 125 -19.70 -0.67 17.43
N VAL A 126 -21.04 -0.67 17.51
CA VAL A 126 -21.75 -0.52 18.78
C VAL A 126 -22.01 -1.91 19.34
N SER A 127 -21.04 -2.44 20.09
CA SER A 127 -21.27 -3.57 20.99
C SER A 127 -22.25 -3.16 22.09
N ALA A 128 -23.25 -4.01 22.32
CA ALA A 128 -24.32 -3.86 23.30
C ALA A 128 -23.83 -3.89 24.76
N PRO A 129 -24.60 -3.33 25.71
CA PRO A 129 -24.71 -3.87 27.05
C PRO A 129 -26.02 -4.66 27.20
N GLY A 130 -25.89 -5.89 27.69
CA GLY A 130 -26.98 -6.86 27.84
C GLY A 130 -28.11 -6.42 28.76
N MET A 131 -29.33 -6.80 28.39
CA MET A 131 -30.49 -6.77 29.28
C MET A 131 -30.69 -8.15 29.90
N THR A 132 -30.23 -8.30 31.13
CA THR A 132 -30.67 -9.35 32.05
C THR A 132 -32.15 -9.12 32.34
N LYS A 133 -33.03 -10.00 31.84
CA LYS A 133 -34.43 -10.08 32.30
C LYS A 133 -34.43 -10.61 33.73
N VAL A 134 -34.71 -9.73 34.68
CA VAL A 134 -35.12 -10.12 36.03
C VAL A 134 -36.65 -10.23 36.02
N SER A 135 -37.16 -11.46 36.09
CA SER A 135 -38.58 -11.72 36.34
C SER A 135 -38.94 -11.29 37.76
N PHE A 136 -39.99 -10.50 37.89
CA PHE A 136 -40.74 -10.37 39.12
C PHE A 136 -42.23 -10.51 38.82
N ILE A 137 -42.86 -11.28 39.71
CA ILE A 137 -44.28 -11.59 39.90
C ILE A 137 -44.81 -12.74 39.02
#